data_AF-A0A9D0GCA0-F1
#
_entry.id   AF-A0A9D0GCA0-F1
#
_cell.length_a   1.000
_cell.length_b   1.000
_cell.length_c   1.000
_cell.angle_alpha   90.00
_cell.angle_beta   90.00
_cell.angle_gamma   90.00
#
_symmetry.space_group_name_H-M   'P 1'
#
loop_
_entity.id
_entity.type
_entity.pdbx_description
1 polymer ?
#
loop_
_entity_poly.entity_id
_entity_poly.type
_entity_poly.pdbx_seq_one_letter_code
_entity_poly.pdbx_strand_id
1 'polypeptide(L)'
;MKVTVIGGGSTYTPELIQGFLERIDSLPVSELWLMDIDPQRLEIVGGFARRMVGARSEAEGRPFFTVHLTDDLKAAIQGCRYVITQLRVGGMQARREDEYLGRRHGLIGQETTGVGGMA
;
A
#
# COMPACT_ATOMS: atom_id res chain seq x y z
N MET A 1 2.44 -5.22 -17.49
CA MET A 1 3.59 -4.80 -16.65
C MET A 1 3.36 -5.15 -15.19
N LYS A 2 4.38 -5.68 -14.48
CA LYS A 2 4.32 -5.94 -13.03
C LYS A 2 4.70 -4.70 -12.22
N VAL A 3 3.84 -4.31 -11.28
CA VAL A 3 4.09 -3.26 -10.28
C VAL A 3 3.92 -3.85 -8.88
N THR A 4 4.81 -3.49 -7.97
CA THR A 4 4.81 -3.99 -6.59
C THR A 4 4.58 -2.85 -5.61
N VAL A 5 3.77 -3.09 -4.59
CA VAL A 5 3.45 -2.16 -3.51
C VAL A 5 3.90 -2.80 -2.20
N ILE A 6 4.93 -2.24 -1.57
CA ILE A 6 5.38 -2.63 -0.22
C ILE A 6 4.61 -1.77 0.79
N GLY A 7 3.96 -2.41 1.76
CA GLY A 7 2.92 -1.79 2.59
C GLY A 7 1.53 -1.87 1.95
N GLY A 8 1.25 -2.96 1.22
CA GLY A 8 0.00 -3.19 0.50
C GLY A 8 -1.25 -3.25 1.40
N GLY A 9 -1.09 -3.52 2.70
CA GLY A 9 -2.15 -3.48 3.73
C GLY A 9 -2.46 -2.06 4.26
N SER A 10 -1.93 -1.03 3.60
CA SER A 10 -2.26 0.37 3.87
C SER A 10 -3.73 0.68 3.54
N THR A 11 -4.36 1.53 4.36
CA THR A 11 -5.71 2.04 4.07
C THR A 11 -5.75 2.96 2.85
N TYR A 12 -4.60 3.39 2.33
CA TYR A 12 -4.46 4.17 1.10
C TYR A 12 -4.36 3.31 -0.17
N THR A 13 -4.16 2.00 -0.04
CA THR A 13 -4.10 1.09 -1.21
C THR A 13 -5.33 1.20 -2.12
N PRO A 14 -6.58 1.33 -1.63
CA PRO A 14 -7.75 1.48 -2.52
C PRO A 14 -7.67 2.69 -3.45
N GLU A 15 -7.17 3.83 -2.98
CA GLU A 15 -6.95 5.01 -3.81
C GLU A 15 -5.90 4.76 -4.89
N LEU A 16 -4.83 4.03 -4.55
CA LEU A 16 -3.83 3.60 -5.51
C LEU A 16 -4.42 2.65 -6.59
N ILE A 17 -5.30 1.72 -6.20
CA ILE A 17 -6.03 0.84 -7.15
C ILE A 17 -6.86 1.67 -8.12
N GLN A 18 -7.63 2.63 -7.59
CA GLN A 18 -8.44 3.53 -8.42
C GLN A 18 -7.56 4.29 -9.42
N GLY A 19 -6.43 4.83 -8.97
CA GLY A 19 -5.48 5.52 -9.84
C GLY A 19 -4.95 4.65 -10.98
N PHE A 20 -4.65 3.37 -10.72
CA PHE A 20 -4.23 2.41 -11.76
C PHE A 20 -5.35 2.10 -12.75
N LEU A 21 -6.58 1.88 -12.27
CA LEU A 21 -7.73 1.61 -13.14
C LEU A 21 -8.02 2.79 -14.07
N GLU A 22 -7.97 4.02 -13.56
CA GLU A 22 -8.19 5.24 -14.34
C GLU A 22 -7.11 5.50 -15.40
N ARG A 23 -5.91 4.97 -15.20
CA ARG A 23 -4.73 5.25 -16.05
C ARG A 23 -4.25 4.03 -16.82
N ILE A 24 -5.05 2.97 -16.89
CA ILE A 24 -4.61 1.70 -17.47
C ILE A 24 -4.11 1.84 -18.93
N ASP A 25 -4.68 2.78 -19.70
CA ASP A 25 -4.33 2.99 -21.10
C ASP A 25 -2.97 3.70 -21.28
N SER A 26 -2.57 4.53 -20.32
CA SER A 26 -1.25 5.20 -20.32
C SER A 26 -0.21 4.47 -19.46
N LEU A 27 -0.66 3.65 -18.52
CA LEU A 27 0.16 2.84 -17.62
C LEU A 27 -0.37 1.39 -17.59
N PRO A 28 0.01 0.55 -18.58
CA PRO A 28 -0.57 -0.79 -18.79
C PRO A 28 -0.05 -1.82 -17.78
N VAL A 29 -0.49 -1.70 -16.53
CA VAL A 29 -0.29 -2.69 -15.47
C VAL A 29 -1.00 -3.98 -15.87
N SER A 30 -0.32 -5.12 -15.73
CA SER A 30 -0.90 -6.46 -15.92
C SER A 30 -0.98 -7.22 -14.61
N GLU A 31 -0.05 -6.94 -13.70
CA GLU A 31 0.01 -7.54 -12.37
C GLU A 31 0.32 -6.46 -11.36
N LEU A 32 -0.48 -6.41 -10.30
CA LEU A 32 -0.24 -5.60 -9.13
C LEU A 32 0.00 -6.51 -7.93
N TRP A 33 1.19 -6.45 -7.36
CA TRP A 33 1.59 -7.24 -6.21
C TRP A 33 1.52 -6.38 -4.96
N LEU A 34 0.61 -6.71 -4.04
CA LEU A 34 0.50 -6.10 -2.73
C LEU A 34 1.30 -6.95 -1.74
N MET A 35 2.37 -6.39 -1.21
CA MET A 35 3.20 -7.02 -0.20
C MET A 35 3.03 -6.32 1.15
N ASP A 36 2.74 -7.10 2.18
CA ASP A 36 2.70 -6.62 3.55
C ASP A 36 3.08 -7.74 4.51
N ILE A 37 3.69 -7.38 5.64
CA ILE A 37 4.07 -8.33 6.70
C ILE A 37 2.91 -8.62 7.65
N ASP A 38 1.85 -7.80 7.62
CA ASP A 38 0.63 -8.02 8.39
C ASP A 38 -0.41 -8.74 7.50
N PRO A 39 -0.59 -10.07 7.67
CA PRO A 39 -1.48 -10.85 6.82
C PRO A 39 -2.95 -10.47 7.00
N GLN A 40 -3.36 -10.01 8.19
CA GLN A 40 -4.75 -9.63 8.44
C GLN A 40 -5.09 -8.35 7.67
N ARG A 41 -4.21 -7.33 7.74
CA ARG A 41 -4.40 -6.10 6.97
C ARG A 41 -4.32 -6.36 5.48
N LEU A 42 -3.38 -7.18 5.05
CA LEU A 42 -3.20 -7.55 3.65
C LEU A 42 -4.45 -8.25 3.10
N GLU A 43 -5.05 -9.17 3.83
CA GLU A 43 -6.25 -9.88 3.37
C GLU A 43 -7.46 -8.94 3.27
N ILE A 44 -7.67 -8.08 4.28
CA ILE A 44 -8.79 -7.12 4.28
C ILE A 44 -8.68 -6.15 3.10
N VAL A 45 -7.52 -5.49 2.99
CA VAL A 45 -7.28 -4.45 1.99
C VAL A 45 -7.12 -5.06 0.59
N GLY A 46 -6.37 -6.15 0.49
CA GLY A 46 -6.14 -6.89 -0.75
C GLY A 46 -7.42 -7.53 -1.31
N GLY A 47 -8.27 -8.08 -0.43
CA GLY A 47 -9.59 -8.55 -0.79
C GLY A 47 -10.48 -7.43 -1.33
N PHE A 48 -10.43 -6.24 -0.73
CA PHE A 48 -11.14 -5.08 -1.25
C PHE A 48 -10.58 -4.61 -2.61
N ALA A 49 -9.26 -4.55 -2.76
CA ALA A 49 -8.60 -4.22 -4.03
C ALA A 49 -9.03 -5.17 -5.17
N ARG A 50 -9.06 -6.49 -4.91
CA ARG A 50 -9.56 -7.48 -5.88
C ARG A 50 -11.00 -7.21 -6.31
N ARG A 51 -11.89 -6.88 -5.37
CA ARG A 51 -13.29 -6.55 -5.68
C ARG A 51 -13.41 -5.27 -6.50
N MET A 52 -12.61 -4.25 -6.23
CA MET A 52 -12.59 -3.01 -7.02
C MET A 52 -12.21 -3.28 -8.48
N VAL A 53 -11.15 -4.06 -8.70
CA VAL A 53 -10.70 -4.42 -10.05
C VAL A 53 -11.73 -5.31 -10.77
N GLY A 54 -12.32 -6.27 -10.05
CA GLY A 54 -13.39 -7.13 -10.58
C GLY A 54 -14.61 -6.33 -11.02
N ALA A 55 -15.13 -5.46 -10.14
CA ALA A 55 -16.27 -4.61 -10.46
C ALA A 55 -16.01 -3.69 -11.65
N ARG A 56 -14.80 -3.15 -11.78
CA ARG A 56 -14.42 -2.34 -12.94
C ARG A 56 -14.34 -3.16 -14.23
N SER A 57 -13.81 -4.38 -14.12
CA SER A 57 -13.71 -5.31 -15.26
C SER A 57 -15.09 -5.73 -15.76
N GLU A 58 -16.04 -6.00 -14.85
CA GLU A 58 -17.43 -6.30 -15.18
C GLU A 58 -18.14 -5.11 -15.83
N ALA A 59 -17.97 -3.90 -15.27
CA ALA A 59 -18.60 -2.69 -15.79
C ALA A 59 -18.14 -2.32 -17.21
N GLU A 60 -16.86 -2.54 -17.55
CA GLU A 60 -16.32 -2.25 -18.88
C GLU A 60 -16.27 -3.48 -19.82
N GLY A 61 -16.66 -4.66 -19.34
CA GLY A 61 -16.65 -5.89 -20.14
C GLY A 61 -15.25 -6.35 -20.59
N ARG A 62 -14.19 -5.99 -19.84
CA ARG A 62 -12.80 -6.34 -20.17
C ARG A 62 -11.95 -6.54 -18.90
N PRO A 63 -10.93 -7.41 -18.92
CA PRO A 63 -10.00 -7.54 -17.80
C PRO A 63 -9.04 -6.34 -17.71
N PHE A 64 -8.64 -5.98 -16.48
CA PHE A 64 -7.65 -4.94 -16.20
C PHE A 64 -6.28 -5.52 -15.81
N PHE A 65 -6.11 -5.91 -14.55
CA PHE A 65 -4.87 -6.50 -14.03
C PHE A 65 -5.15 -7.49 -12.89
N THR A 66 -4.22 -8.40 -12.63
CA THR A 66 -4.35 -9.35 -11.52
C THR A 66 -3.75 -8.77 -10.24
N VAL A 67 -4.47 -8.89 -9.12
CA VAL A 67 -3.98 -8.48 -7.79
C VAL A 67 -3.46 -9.69 -7.01
N HIS A 68 -2.15 -9.73 -6.79
CA HIS A 68 -1.44 -10.74 -6.01
C HIS A 68 -1.21 -10.23 -4.59
N LEU A 69 -1.43 -11.08 -3.59
CA LEU A 69 -1.14 -10.79 -2.19
C LEU A 69 0.00 -11.70 -1.75
N THR A 70 1.00 -11.16 -1.06
CA THR A 70 2.13 -11.95 -0.54
C THR A 70 2.77 -11.27 0.66
N ASP A 71 3.37 -12.05 1.56
CA ASP A 71 4.29 -11.60 2.60
C ASP A 71 5.76 -11.81 2.21
N ASP A 72 6.03 -12.47 1.07
CA ASP A 72 7.37 -12.69 0.54
C ASP A 72 7.85 -11.50 -0.29
N LEU A 73 8.76 -10.72 0.29
CA LEU A 73 9.38 -9.58 -0.37
C LEU A 73 10.11 -9.96 -1.67
N LYS A 74 10.83 -11.09 -1.70
CA LYS A 74 11.63 -11.51 -2.86
C LYS A 74 10.71 -11.84 -4.02
N ALA A 75 9.66 -12.63 -3.77
CA ALA A 75 8.65 -12.94 -4.78
C ALA A 75 7.95 -11.67 -5.28
N ALA A 76 7.63 -10.74 -4.38
CA ALA A 76 6.97 -9.48 -4.73
C ALA A 76 7.83 -8.64 -5.68
N ILE A 77 9.14 -8.47 -5.44
CA ILE A 77 10.00 -7.59 -6.25
C ILE A 77 10.59 -8.28 -7.49
N GLN A 78 10.62 -9.61 -7.54
CA GLN A 78 11.22 -10.34 -8.66
C GLN A 78 10.51 -10.00 -9.98
N GLY A 79 11.27 -9.43 -10.93
CA GLY A 79 10.79 -9.05 -12.25
C GLY A 79 9.81 -7.86 -12.28
N CYS A 80 9.59 -7.17 -11.15
CA CYS A 80 8.76 -5.97 -11.15
C CYS A 80 9.45 -4.82 -11.90
N ARG A 81 8.67 -3.97 -12.57
CA ARG A 81 9.21 -2.78 -13.24
C ARG A 81 9.26 -1.58 -12.33
N TYR A 82 8.32 -1.49 -11.39
CA TYR A 82 8.23 -0.42 -10.42
C TYR A 82 7.91 -0.98 -9.04
N VAL A 83 8.51 -0.38 -8.02
CA VAL A 83 8.20 -0.61 -6.61
C VAL A 83 7.68 0.70 -6.03
N ILE A 84 6.51 0.63 -5.39
CA ILE A 84 5.90 1.71 -4.62
C ILE A 84 6.02 1.33 -3.15
N THR A 85 6.54 2.23 -2.32
CA THR A 85 6.66 2.03 -0.88
C THR A 85 5.68 2.94 -0.15
N GLN A 86 4.74 2.36 0.59
CA GLN A 86 3.79 3.09 1.44
C GLN A 86 3.64 2.41 2.82
N LEU A 87 4.76 1.92 3.34
CA LEU A 87 4.83 1.24 4.62
C LEU A 87 4.92 2.23 5.79
N ARG A 88 4.42 1.80 6.95
CA ARG A 88 4.61 2.48 8.24
C ARG A 88 5.17 1.47 9.24
N VAL A 89 6.49 1.48 9.42
CA VAL A 89 7.14 0.63 10.43
C VAL A 89 6.56 0.97 11.82
N GLY A 90 6.23 -0.04 12.60
CA GLY A 90 5.62 0.13 13.93
C GLY A 90 4.14 0.59 13.93
N GLY A 91 3.55 0.82 12.76
CA GLY A 91 2.14 1.17 12.61
C GLY A 91 1.75 2.47 13.34
N MET A 92 0.46 2.59 13.67
CA MET A 92 -0.06 3.76 14.41
C MET A 92 0.41 3.78 15.87
N GLN A 93 0.78 2.62 16.42
CA GLN A 93 1.29 2.53 17.77
C GLN A 93 2.62 3.26 17.89
N ALA A 94 3.59 2.99 17.01
CA ALA A 94 4.86 3.70 16.99
C ALA A 94 4.65 5.21 16.78
N ARG A 95 3.89 5.60 15.75
CA ARG A 95 3.55 7.01 15.50
C ARG A 95 3.01 7.72 16.75
N ARG A 96 2.12 7.07 17.51
CA ARG A 96 1.59 7.64 18.75
C ARG A 96 2.69 7.86 19.78
N GLU A 97 3.60 6.90 19.94
CA GLU A 97 4.73 7.05 20.86
C GLU A 97 5.71 8.14 20.42
N ASP A 98 5.91 8.31 19.11
CA ASP A 98 6.75 9.36 18.52
C ASP A 98 6.17 10.76 18.79
N GLU A 99 4.85 10.93 18.60
CA GLU A 99 4.14 12.16 18.93
C GLU A 99 4.15 12.42 20.46
N TYR A 100 4.02 11.38 21.28
CA TYR A 100 4.05 11.52 22.74
C TYR A 100 5.46 11.79 23.28
N LEU A 101 6.51 11.34 22.60
CA LEU A 101 7.89 11.66 22.96
C LEU A 101 8.11 13.18 22.95
N GLY A 102 7.74 13.84 21.85
CA GLY A 102 7.81 15.31 21.78
C GLY A 102 7.04 15.96 22.93
N ARG A 103 5.78 15.53 23.13
CA ARG A 103 4.91 16.07 24.16
C ARG A 103 5.47 15.91 25.59
N ARG A 104 6.09 14.79 25.92
CA ARG A 104 6.70 14.54 27.25
C ARG A 104 7.83 15.52 27.59
N HIS A 105 8.45 16.13 26.58
CA HIS A 105 9.53 17.10 26.72
C HIS A 105 9.09 18.55 26.45
N GLY A 106 7.78 18.82 26.39
CA GLY A 106 7.26 20.16 26.09
C GLY A 106 7.52 20.60 24.64
N LEU A 107 7.81 19.65 23.74
CA LEU A 107 8.01 19.86 22.32
C LEU A 107 6.76 19.45 21.53
N ILE A 108 6.68 19.88 20.28
CA ILE A 108 5.63 19.44 19.35
C ILE A 108 5.83 17.95 19.05
N GLY A 109 4.75 17.16 19.21
CA GLY A 109 4.65 15.80 18.69
C GLY A 109 4.10 15.83 17.28
N GLN A 110 4.88 15.38 16.29
CA GLN A 110 4.45 15.35 14.89
C GLN A 110 5.15 14.20 14.16
N GLU A 111 4.44 13.63 13.17
CA GLU A 111 4.81 12.42 12.45
C GLU A 111 6.12 12.48 11.65
N THR A 112 6.47 13.64 11.08
CA THR A 112 7.54 13.77 10.07
C THR A 112 8.55 14.88 10.39
N THR A 113 8.40 15.56 11.51
CA THR A 113 9.15 16.75 11.90
C THR A 113 9.44 16.70 13.40
N GLY A 114 10.56 17.29 13.81
CA GLY A 114 10.96 17.33 15.22
C GLY A 114 11.39 15.95 15.73
N VAL A 115 11.33 15.75 17.06
CA VAL A 115 11.81 14.51 17.68
C VAL A 115 10.98 13.29 17.28
N GLY A 116 9.68 13.46 17.04
CA GLY A 116 8.80 12.39 16.59
C GLY A 116 9.13 11.94 15.16
N GLY A 117 9.32 12.87 14.23
CA GLY A 117 9.66 12.52 12.85
C GLY A 117 11.08 12.00 12.62
N MET A 118 11.97 12.13 13.61
CA MET A 118 13.33 11.57 13.57
C MET A 118 13.44 10.19 14.25
N ALA A 119 12.38 9.74 14.91
CA ALA A 119 12.34 8.47 15.64
C ALA A 119 12.17 7.25 14.70
#